data_AF-A0AA38CQI7-F1
#
_entry.id   AF-A0AA38CQI7-F1
#
_cell.length_a   1.000
_cell.length_b   1.000
_cell.length_c   1.000
_cell.angle_alpha   90.00
_cell.angle_beta   90.00
_cell.angle_gamma   90.00
#
_symmetry.space_group_name_H-M   'P 1'
#
loop_
_entity.id
_entity.type
_entity.pdbx_description
1 polymer ?
#
loop_
_entity_poly.entity_id
_entity_poly.type
_entity_poly.pdbx_seq_one_letter_code
_entity_poly.pdbx_strand_id
1 'polypeptide(L)' 'DDFEFERRDWMSVGKDELSTGSRLIMGLNPPFAKANQLINRALQFKPKLVILIVPKETKRLDERERYDLVWEDTDLLKGK' A
#
# COMPACT_ATOMS: atom_id res chain seq x y z
N ASP A 1 25.25 5.86 -5.88
CA ASP A 1 24.41 6.11 -4.69
C ASP A 1 23.09 6.51 -5.28
N ASP A 2 22.18 5.54 -5.42
CA ASP A 2 21.05 5.62 -6.36
C ASP A 2 19.72 5.79 -5.59
N PHE A 3 19.81 6.19 -4.32
CA PHE A 3 18.66 6.46 -3.48
C PHE A 3 18.27 7.93 -3.58
N GLU A 4 17.16 8.19 -4.25
CA GLU A 4 16.55 9.52 -4.34
C GLU A 4 15.29 9.56 -3.46
N PHE A 5 15.17 10.61 -2.64
CA PHE A 5 14.00 10.85 -1.80
C PHE A 5 13.24 12.07 -2.30
N GLU A 6 11.93 11.92 -2.46
CA GLU A 6 11.02 13.00 -2.80
C GLU A 6 9.87 13.06 -1.78
N ARG A 7 9.57 14.27 -1.28
CA ARG A 7 8.37 14.52 -0.50
C ARG A 7 7.32 15.19 -1.38
N ARG A 8 6.26 14.46 -1.71
CA ARG A 8 5.18 14.94 -2.58
C ARG A 8 3.81 14.41 -2.12
N ASP A 9 2.74 15.11 -2.50
CA ASP A 9 1.40 14.54 -2.43
C ASP A 9 1.25 13.44 -3.48
N TRP A 10 1.40 12.19 -3.06
CA TRP A 10 1.32 11.03 -3.95
C TRP A 10 -0.06 10.84 -4.57
N MET A 11 -1.12 11.45 -4.03
CA MET A 11 -2.46 11.38 -4.65
C MET A 11 -2.47 12.07 -6.02
N SER A 12 -1.61 13.08 -6.20
CA SER A 12 -1.41 13.81 -7.46
C SER A 12 -0.54 13.09 -8.48
N VAL A 13 0.14 12.00 -8.09
CA VAL A 13 1.09 11.28 -8.96
C VAL A 13 0.35 10.48 -10.04
N GLY A 14 0.64 10.76 -11.30
CA GLY A 14 0.12 10.05 -12.46
C GLY A 14 0.58 8.59 -12.51
N LYS A 15 -0.20 7.73 -13.16
CA LYS A 15 0.09 6.28 -13.24
C LYS A 15 1.43 5.97 -13.92
N ASP A 16 1.84 6.83 -14.85
CA ASP A 16 3.05 6.67 -15.65
C ASP A 16 4.29 7.35 -15.02
N GLU A 17 4.10 8.06 -13.90
CA GLU A 17 5.21 8.68 -13.15
C GLU A 17 5.93 7.66 -12.25
N LEU A 18 5.30 6.52 -11.94
CA LEU A 18 5.89 5.46 -11.13
C LEU A 18 6.37 4.30 -12.00
N SER A 19 7.36 3.56 -11.48
CA SER A 19 7.84 2.34 -12.09
C SER A 19 6.68 1.37 -12.35
N THR A 20 6.65 0.77 -13.54
CA THR A 20 5.57 -0.14 -13.91
C THR A 20 5.57 -1.41 -13.06
N GLY A 21 4.41 -1.71 -12.48
CA GLY A 21 4.03 -3.04 -12.03
C GLY A 21 5.03 -3.75 -11.12
N SER A 22 5.71 -4.75 -11.68
CA SER A 22 6.64 -5.67 -11.01
C SER A 22 7.86 -5.01 -10.35
N ARG A 23 8.12 -3.74 -10.64
CA ARG A 23 9.24 -2.96 -10.06
C ARG A 23 8.81 -2.02 -8.94
N LEU A 24 7.52 -1.99 -8.59
CA LEU A 24 6.98 -1.09 -7.57
C LEU A 24 6.65 -1.84 -6.28
N ILE A 25 7.14 -1.34 -5.15
CA ILE A 25 6.77 -1.76 -3.80
C ILE A 25 6.12 -0.56 -3.11
N MET A 26 4.98 -0.76 -2.45
CA MET A 26 4.28 0.32 -1.74
C MET A 26 4.03 -0.07 -0.29
N GLY A 27 4.49 0.76 0.64
CA GLY A 27 4.12 0.70 2.06
C GLY A 27 3.08 1.78 2.38
N LEU A 28 1.95 1.39 2.96
CA LEU A 28 0.84 2.29 3.26
C LEU A 28 0.44 2.17 4.74
N ASN A 29 0.29 3.32 5.39
CA ASN A 29 -0.31 3.45 6.72
C ASN A 29 -1.51 4.40 6.63
N PRO A 30 -2.62 3.96 6.02
CA PRO A 30 -3.74 4.85 5.76
C PRO A 30 -4.51 5.16 7.06
N PRO A 31 -5.09 6.37 7.18
CA PRO A 31 -5.98 6.68 8.29
C PRO A 31 -7.25 5.82 8.23
N PHE A 32 -7.75 5.41 9.40
CA PHE A 32 -8.90 4.51 9.61
C PHE A 32 -10.07 4.76 8.63
N ALA A 33 -10.55 6.01 8.54
CA ALA A 33 -11.75 6.34 7.76
C ALA A 33 -11.58 6.26 6.24
N LYS A 34 -10.36 6.26 5.72
CA LYS A 34 -10.07 6.33 4.26
C LYS A 34 -9.22 5.17 3.76
N ALA A 35 -8.99 4.14 4.58
CA ALA A 35 -8.14 2.99 4.25
C ALA A 35 -8.45 2.38 2.88
N ASN A 36 -9.72 2.01 2.64
CA ASN A 36 -10.12 1.41 1.36
C ASN A 36 -9.90 2.35 0.16
N GLN A 37 -10.10 3.66 0.31
CA GLN A 37 -9.90 4.62 -0.78
C GLN A 37 -8.41 4.73 -1.14
N LEU A 38 -7.53 4.80 -0.14
CA LEU A 38 -6.09 4.86 -0.35
C LEU A 38 -5.57 3.56 -0.96
N ILE A 39 -6.03 2.41 -0.47
CA ILE A 39 -5.68 1.10 -1.04
C ILE A 39 -6.12 1.03 -2.51
N ASN A 40 -7.37 1.38 -2.82
CA ASN A 40 -7.87 1.39 -4.20
C ASN A 40 -7.04 2.29 -5.12
N ARG A 41 -6.56 3.43 -4.62
CA ARG A 41 -5.67 4.30 -5.38
C ARG A 41 -4.32 3.64 -5.64
N ALA A 42 -3.71 3.04 -4.61
CA ALA A 42 -2.42 2.35 -4.72
C ALA A 42 -2.47 1.18 -5.72
N LEU A 43 -3.58 0.43 -5.74
CA LEU A 43 -3.79 -0.69 -6.67
C LEU A 43 -3.78 -0.29 -8.14
N GLN A 44 -4.10 0.97 -8.47
CA GLN A 44 -4.05 1.44 -9.85
C GLN A 44 -2.64 1.45 -10.43
N PHE A 45 -1.61 1.49 -9.58
CA PHE A 45 -0.20 1.42 -9.98
C PHE A 45 0.30 -0.03 -10.13
N LYS A 46 -0.55 -1.02 -9.81
CA LYS A 46 -0.28 -2.47 -9.91
C LYS A 46 1.03 -2.91 -9.22
N PRO A 47 1.30 -2.48 -7.98
CA PRO A 47 2.55 -2.80 -7.29
C PRO A 47 2.78 -4.31 -7.16
N LYS A 48 4.04 -4.74 -7.16
CA LYS A 48 4.42 -6.13 -6.92
C LYS A 48 4.12 -6.56 -5.48
N LEU A 49 4.35 -5.65 -4.53
CA LEU A 49 4.20 -5.89 -3.10
C LEU A 49 3.54 -4.68 -2.46
N VAL A 50 2.51 -4.94 -1.64
CA VAL A 50 1.82 -3.93 -0.84
C VAL A 50 1.96 -4.31 0.63
N ILE A 51 2.50 -3.40 1.43
CA ILE A 51 2.58 -3.54 2.89
C ILE A 51 1.52 -2.61 3.49
N LEU A 52 0.56 -3.17 4.20
CA LEU A 52 -0.57 -2.43 4.77
C LEU A 52 -0.48 -2.44 6.30
N ILE A 53 -0.43 -1.26 6.89
CA ILE A 53 -0.64 -1.07 8.32
C ILE A 53 -2.06 -0.54 8.50
N VAL A 54 -2.98 -1.42 8.86
CA VAL A 54 -4.41 -1.11 8.88
C VAL A 54 -5.13 -1.73 10.07
N PRO A 55 -6.28 -1.18 10.48
CA PRO A 55 -7.16 -1.78 11.49
C PRO A 55 -7.71 -3.13 11.04
N LYS A 56 -8.05 -4.00 11.99
CA LYS A 56 -8.60 -5.35 11.72
C LYS A 56 -9.91 -5.33 10.92
N GLU A 57 -10.66 -4.25 11.00
CA GLU A 57 -11.93 -4.05 10.30
C GLU A 57 -11.74 -3.68 8.82
N THR A 58 -10.51 -3.42 8.40
CA THR A 58 -10.21 -3.12 6.99
C THR A 58 -10.43 -4.36 6.17
N LYS A 59 -11.33 -4.26 5.19
CA LYS A 59 -11.59 -5.32 4.22
C LYS A 59 -10.27 -5.82 3.62
N ARG A 60 -10.06 -7.12 3.67
CA ARG A 60 -8.83 -7.78 3.22
C ARG A 60 -8.62 -7.57 1.73
N LEU A 61 -7.35 -7.56 1.33
CA LEU A 61 -6.94 -7.33 -0.05
C LEU A 61 -6.89 -8.66 -0.83
N ASP A 62 -6.34 -9.68 -0.19
CA ASP A 62 -6.27 -11.08 -0.64
C ASP A 62 -7.65 -11.72 -0.88
N GLU A 63 -8.70 -11.22 -0.24
CA GLU A 63 -10.07 -11.72 -0.45
C GLU A 63 -10.78 -11.12 -1.66
N ARG A 64 -10.33 -9.97 -2.18
CA ARG A 64 -11.03 -9.24 -3.26
C ARG A 64 -10.20 -8.99 -4.51
N GLU A 65 -8.88 -8.98 -4.39
CA GLU A 65 -7.94 -8.73 -5.47
C GLU A 65 -7.04 -9.95 -5.69
N ARG A 66 -6.33 -9.97 -6.81
CA ARG A 66 -5.38 -11.05 -7.14
C ARG A 66 -4.03 -10.86 -6.43
N TYR A 67 -4.06 -10.75 -5.11
CA TYR A 67 -2.85 -10.74 -4.26
C TYR A 67 -2.85 -11.95 -3.35
N ASP A 68 -1.69 -12.57 -3.21
CA ASP A 68 -1.47 -13.61 -2.22
C ASP A 68 -1.04 -12.98 -0.89
N LEU A 69 -1.66 -13.39 0.21
CA LEU A 69 -1.19 -13.03 1.54
C LEU A 69 0.10 -13.81 1.84
N VAL A 70 1.22 -13.09 1.98
CA VAL A 70 2.52 -13.70 2.33
C VAL A 70 2.90 -13.53 3.79
N TRP A 71 2.33 -12.53 4.48
CA TRP A 71 2.60 -12.24 5.88
C TRP A 71 1.48 -11.40 6.51
N GLU A 72 1.11 -11.72 7.75
CA GLU A 72 0.15 -10.99 8.57
C GLU A 72 0.63 -11.02 10.03
N ASP A 73 0.55 -9.87 10.71
CA ASP A 73 0.86 -9.76 12.13
C ASP A 73 -0.08 -8.75 12.79
N THR A 74 -0.77 -9.19 13.83
CA THR A 74 -1.73 -8.37 14.58
C THR A 74 -1.18 -7.80 15.88
N ASP A 75 0.04 -8.16 16.25
CA ASP A 75 0.67 -7.85 17.53
C ASP A 75 1.85 -6.89 17.38
N LEU A 76 2.52 -6.86 16.23
CA LEU A 76 3.71 -6.03 15.96
C LEU A 76 3.50 -4.53 16.21
N LEU A 77 2.26 -4.06 16.06
CA LEU A 77 1.89 -2.64 16.20
C LEU A 77 1.03 -2.35 17.43
N LYS A 78 0.90 -3.31 18.35
CA LYS A 78 0.40 -3.01 19.68
C LYS A 78 1.42 -2.11 20.35
N GLY A 79 1.08 -0.82 20.49
CA GLY A 79 1.88 0.11 21.29
C GLY A 79 2.16 -0.53 22.67
N LYS A 80 3.38 -0.33 23.18
CA LYS A 80 3.75 -0.76 24.54
C LYS A 80 2.79 -0.21 25.58
#